data_AF-A0A4Q3DNU4-F1
#
_entry.id   AF-A0A4Q3DNU4-F1
#
_cell.length_a   1.000
_cell.length_b   1.000
_cell.length_c   1.000
_cell.angle_alpha   90.00
_cell.angle_beta   90.00
_cell.angle_gamma   90.00
#
_symmetry.space_group_name_H-M   'P 1'
#
loop_
_entity.id
_entity.type
_entity.pdbx_description
1 polymer ?
#
loop_
_entity_poly.entity_id
_entity_poly.type
_entity_poly.pdbx_seq_one_letter_code
_entity_poly.pdbx_strand_id
1 'polypeptide(L)'
;MSSWELSSIVVAGKYLGLAALLCLGLGVVVALFYGVARINDRRRPAVTYRRAVLDALPYVLAVTLIGGLCGQLGGGSREGVVGNLLPAVLGIFGGFTAYYLGAKRDRSGKVAVNTLAFLIGFFALYNVSAVWRQSNENWAFCRDLYSSNGFETQAERDEVKGYWKDYCAAVFKTATQQGS
;
A
#
# COMPACT_ATOMS: atom_id res chain seq x y z
N MET A 1 19.72 21.41 -9.55
CA MET A 1 18.96 20.40 -8.79
C MET A 1 19.81 19.96 -7.63
N SER A 2 19.29 20.06 -6.42
CA SER A 2 19.93 19.53 -5.22
C SER A 2 19.84 18.01 -5.18
N SER A 3 20.79 17.34 -4.52
CA SER A 3 20.83 15.87 -4.41
C SER A 3 19.51 15.29 -3.88
N TRP A 4 18.83 15.98 -2.96
CA TRP A 4 17.55 15.54 -2.41
C TRP A 4 16.41 15.50 -3.45
N GLU A 5 16.42 16.37 -4.47
CA GLU A 5 15.39 16.38 -5.51
C GLU A 5 15.53 15.13 -6.40
N LEU A 6 16.76 14.78 -6.77
CA LEU A 6 17.07 13.56 -7.54
C LEU A 6 16.67 12.30 -6.78
N SER A 7 17.00 12.20 -5.49
CA SER A 7 16.59 11.07 -4.65
C SER A 7 15.07 10.96 -4.54
N SER A 8 14.36 12.09 -4.43
CA SER A 8 12.89 12.11 -4.36
C SER A 8 12.23 11.58 -5.64
N ILE A 9 12.81 11.86 -6.82
CA ILE A 9 12.32 11.36 -8.10
C ILE A 9 12.50 9.84 -8.20
N VAL A 10 13.63 9.31 -7.75
CA VAL A 10 13.88 7.85 -7.76
C VAL A 10 12.90 7.12 -6.84
N VAL A 11 12.65 7.68 -5.65
CA VAL A 11 11.70 7.13 -4.69
C VAL A 11 10.28 7.19 -5.25
N ALA A 12 9.86 8.34 -5.79
CA ALA A 12 8.57 8.49 -6.45
C ALA A 12 8.41 7.52 -7.63
N GLY A 13 9.46 7.34 -8.44
CA GLY A 13 9.49 6.40 -9.56
C GLY A 13 9.30 4.95 -9.13
N LYS A 14 9.91 4.53 -8.01
CA LYS A 14 9.68 3.18 -7.44
C LYS A 14 8.22 2.98 -7.04
N TYR A 15 7.61 3.96 -6.38
CA TYR A 15 6.21 3.87 -5.97
C TYR A 15 5.23 3.96 -7.13
N LEU A 16 5.50 4.81 -8.13
CA LEU A 16 4.75 4.85 -9.38
C LEU A 16 4.86 3.53 -10.14
N GLY A 17 6.05 2.92 -10.18
CA GLY A 17 6.26 1.59 -10.75
C GLY A 17 5.46 0.50 -10.03
N LEU A 18 5.44 0.55 -8.69
CA LEU A 18 4.68 -0.39 -7.87
C LEU A 18 3.16 -0.21 -8.06
N ALA A 19 2.70 1.03 -8.14
CA ALA A 19 1.31 1.35 -8.48
C ALA A 19 0.94 0.88 -9.89
N ALA A 20 1.82 1.06 -10.87
CA ALA A 20 1.61 0.57 -12.24
C ALA A 20 1.54 -0.97 -12.28
N LEU A 21 2.42 -1.66 -11.54
CA LEU A 21 2.37 -3.13 -11.40
C LEU A 21 1.09 -3.61 -10.74
N LEU A 22 0.61 -2.92 -9.70
CA LEU A 22 -0.68 -3.23 -9.07
C LEU A 22 -1.84 -3.03 -10.04
N CYS A 23 -1.86 -1.93 -10.80
CA CYS A 23 -2.86 -1.69 -11.84
C CYS A 23 -2.84 -2.76 -12.93
N LEU A 24 -1.65 -3.20 -13.36
CA LEU A 24 -1.50 -4.30 -14.33
C LEU A 24 -1.99 -5.63 -13.76
N GLY A 25 -1.59 -5.97 -12.54
CA GLY A 25 -2.05 -7.16 -11.83
C GLY A 25 -3.57 -7.18 -11.67
N LEU A 26 -4.17 -6.04 -11.33
CA LEU A 26 -5.61 -5.86 -11.27
C LEU A 26 -6.29 -6.02 -12.62
N GLY A 27 -5.72 -5.45 -13.68
CA GLY A 27 -6.21 -5.67 -15.05
C GLY A 27 -6.23 -7.14 -15.43
N VAL A 28 -5.20 -7.91 -15.03
CA VAL A 28 -5.15 -9.36 -15.23
C VAL A 28 -6.24 -10.07 -14.40
N VAL A 29 -6.42 -9.70 -13.13
CA VAL A 29 -7.48 -10.28 -12.28
C VAL A 29 -8.87 -10.02 -12.85
N VAL A 30 -9.14 -8.80 -13.33
CA VAL A 30 -10.41 -8.45 -14.00
C VAL A 30 -10.60 -9.29 -15.26
N ALA A 31 -9.56 -9.39 -16.10
CA ALA A 31 -9.61 -10.19 -17.32
C ALA A 31 -9.83 -11.68 -17.03
N LEU A 32 -9.17 -12.24 -16.02
CA LEU A 32 -9.36 -13.62 -15.59
C LEU A 32 -10.77 -13.85 -15.06
N PHE A 33 -11.29 -12.96 -14.22
CA PHE A 33 -12.62 -13.07 -13.65
C PHE A 33 -13.70 -13.09 -14.74
N TYR A 34 -13.67 -12.12 -15.66
CA TYR A 34 -14.61 -12.10 -16.78
C TYR A 34 -14.35 -13.25 -17.77
N GLY A 35 -13.09 -13.72 -17.90
CA GLY A 35 -12.72 -14.84 -18.76
C GLY A 35 -13.29 -16.16 -18.25
N VAL A 36 -13.21 -16.42 -16.94
CA VAL A 36 -13.84 -17.56 -16.27
C VAL A 36 -15.36 -17.46 -16.36
N ALA A 37 -15.93 -16.27 -16.15
CA ALA A 37 -17.37 -16.04 -16.33
C ALA A 37 -17.82 -16.35 -17.78
N ARG A 38 -16.99 -16.03 -18.78
CA ARG A 38 -17.24 -16.38 -20.19
C ARG A 38 -17.17 -17.90 -20.44
N ILE A 39 -16.23 -18.61 -19.83
CA ILE A 39 -16.12 -20.07 -19.98
C ILE A 39 -17.38 -20.75 -19.43
N ASN A 40 -17.89 -20.25 -18.31
CA ASN A 40 -19.10 -20.77 -17.68
C ASN A 40 -20.38 -20.41 -18.45
N ASP A 41 -20.42 -19.25 -19.11
CA ASP A 41 -21.58 -18.76 -19.86
C ASP A 41 -21.34 -18.83 -21.38
N ARG A 42 -21.29 -20.05 -21.93
CA ARG A 42 -21.02 -20.35 -23.36
C ARG A 42 -21.98 -19.66 -24.36
N ARG A 43 -23.09 -19.08 -23.89
CA ARG A 43 -24.11 -18.45 -24.74
C ARG A 43 -23.84 -16.98 -25.09
N ARG A 44 -22.84 -16.32 -24.46
CA ARG A 44 -22.57 -14.89 -24.71
C ARG A 44 -21.53 -14.66 -25.81
N PRO A 45 -21.80 -13.79 -26.81
CA PRO A 45 -20.85 -13.49 -27.88
C PRO A 45 -19.62 -12.73 -27.38
N ALA A 46 -18.46 -12.99 -28.02
CA ALA A 46 -17.15 -12.47 -27.62
C ALA A 46 -17.02 -10.93 -27.66
N VAL A 47 -17.80 -10.26 -28.52
CA VAL A 47 -17.81 -8.79 -28.66
C VAL A 47 -18.32 -8.11 -27.38
N THR A 48 -19.21 -8.78 -26.63
CA THR A 48 -19.78 -8.26 -25.38
C THR A 48 -18.77 -8.29 -24.22
N TYR A 49 -17.79 -9.21 -24.26
CA TYR A 49 -16.75 -9.33 -23.24
C TYR A 49 -15.79 -8.14 -23.23
N ARG A 50 -15.25 -7.77 -24.41
CA ARG A 50 -14.29 -6.66 -24.51
C ARG A 50 -14.90 -5.34 -24.03
N ARG A 51 -16.15 -5.07 -24.39
CA ARG A 51 -16.89 -3.90 -23.91
C ARG A 51 -17.10 -3.96 -22.39
N ALA A 52 -17.52 -5.10 -21.85
CA ALA A 52 -17.71 -5.24 -20.40
C ALA A 52 -16.42 -4.98 -19.59
N VAL A 53 -15.27 -5.44 -20.08
CA VAL A 53 -13.97 -5.17 -19.43
C VAL A 53 -13.59 -3.70 -19.54
N LEU A 54 -13.72 -3.10 -20.72
CA LEU A 54 -13.42 -1.68 -20.93
C LEU A 54 -14.34 -0.77 -20.10
N ASP A 55 -15.61 -1.14 -19.96
CA ASP A 55 -16.58 -0.41 -19.14
C ASP A 55 -16.29 -0.54 -17.64
N ALA A 56 -15.72 -1.67 -17.19
CA ALA A 56 -15.38 -1.91 -15.79
C ALA A 56 -14.04 -1.27 -15.38
N LEU A 57 -13.08 -1.17 -16.31
CA LEU A 57 -11.73 -0.67 -16.09
C LEU A 57 -11.68 0.69 -15.35
N PRO A 58 -12.42 1.75 -15.74
CA PRO A 58 -12.31 3.05 -15.08
C PRO A 58 -12.75 2.99 -13.62
N TYR A 59 -13.78 2.19 -13.30
CA TYR A 59 -14.25 2.02 -11.92
C TYR A 59 -13.22 1.26 -11.08
N VAL A 60 -12.66 0.18 -11.63
CA VAL A 60 -11.61 -0.59 -10.96
C VAL A 60 -10.41 0.30 -10.66
N LEU A 61 -9.95 1.08 -11.62
CA LEU A 61 -8.82 2.00 -11.45
C LEU A 61 -9.13 3.08 -10.39
N ALA A 62 -10.29 3.74 -10.48
CA ALA A 62 -10.68 4.77 -9.53
C ALA A 62 -10.78 4.22 -8.10
N VAL A 63 -11.42 3.06 -7.93
CA VAL A 63 -11.61 2.42 -6.62
C VAL A 63 -10.27 1.91 -6.05
N THR A 64 -9.39 1.38 -6.90
CA THR A 64 -8.02 1.00 -6.49
C THR A 64 -7.24 2.21 -6.03
N LEU A 65 -7.32 3.33 -6.74
CA LEU A 65 -6.63 4.56 -6.39
C LEU A 65 -7.12 5.11 -5.04
N ILE A 66 -8.43 5.12 -4.81
CA ILE A 66 -9.02 5.49 -3.52
C ILE A 66 -8.52 4.55 -2.41
N GLY A 67 -8.59 3.23 -2.64
CA GLY A 67 -8.09 2.25 -1.69
C GLY A 67 -6.61 2.47 -1.37
N GLY A 68 -5.81 2.70 -2.41
CA GLY A 68 -4.40 3.01 -2.31
C GLY A 68 -4.07 4.25 -1.48
N LEU A 69 -4.78 5.36 -1.73
CA LEU A 69 -4.62 6.59 -0.94
C LEU A 69 -5.01 6.38 0.52
N CYS A 70 -6.12 5.69 0.78
CA CYS A 70 -6.52 5.32 2.14
C CYS A 70 -5.45 4.44 2.81
N GLY A 71 -4.92 3.46 2.09
CA GLY A 71 -3.86 2.58 2.57
C GLY A 71 -2.60 3.36 2.92
N GLN A 72 -2.16 4.27 2.04
CA GLN A 72 -1.00 5.12 2.25
C GLN A 72 -1.14 6.00 3.51
N LEU A 73 -2.28 6.68 3.65
CA LEU A 73 -2.58 7.50 4.83
C LEU A 73 -2.62 6.65 6.12
N GLY A 74 -3.19 5.45 6.03
CA GLY A 74 -3.22 4.49 7.14
C GLY A 74 -1.83 4.03 7.57
N GLY A 75 -1.03 3.52 6.63
CA GLY A 75 0.29 2.96 6.93
C GLY A 75 1.30 4.03 7.40
N GLY A 76 1.17 5.25 6.89
CA GLY A 76 1.99 6.39 7.28
C GLY A 76 1.66 7.03 8.63
N SER A 77 0.58 6.58 9.30
CA SER A 77 0.14 7.17 10.57
C SER A 77 0.67 6.42 11.79
N ARG A 78 0.94 7.14 12.89
CA ARG A 78 1.55 6.58 14.11
C ARG A 78 0.56 5.85 15.02
N GLU A 79 -0.49 6.49 15.53
CA GLU A 79 -1.28 5.85 16.61
C GLU A 79 -2.81 6.11 16.58
N GLY A 80 -3.30 7.15 15.89
CA GLY A 80 -4.75 7.45 15.87
C GLY A 80 -5.52 6.97 14.64
N VAL A 81 -4.87 6.96 13.47
CA VAL A 81 -5.57 6.68 12.20
C VAL A 81 -5.74 5.19 11.98
N VAL A 82 -4.76 4.36 12.35
CA VAL A 82 -4.84 2.90 12.19
C VAL A 82 -6.04 2.34 12.98
N GLY A 83 -6.23 2.81 14.22
CA GLY A 83 -7.32 2.37 15.09
C GLY A 83 -8.73 2.69 14.57
N ASN A 84 -8.89 3.75 13.77
CA ASN A 84 -10.18 4.13 13.20
C ASN A 84 -10.37 3.63 11.77
N LEU A 85 -9.29 3.60 10.98
CA LEU A 85 -9.31 3.26 9.56
C LEU A 85 -9.48 1.76 9.34
N LEU A 86 -8.79 0.91 10.11
CA LEU A 86 -8.90 -0.54 9.94
C LEU A 86 -10.33 -1.04 10.22
N PRO A 87 -10.97 -0.66 11.35
CA PRO A 87 -12.36 -1.04 11.62
C PRO A 87 -13.34 -0.47 10.58
N ALA A 88 -13.11 0.75 10.08
CA ALA A 88 -13.95 1.31 9.02
C ALA A 88 -13.85 0.50 7.72
N VAL A 89 -12.64 0.14 7.29
CA VAL A 89 -12.41 -0.69 6.10
C VAL A 89 -12.99 -2.10 6.28
N LEU A 90 -12.79 -2.71 7.45
CA LEU A 90 -13.39 -4.01 7.79
C LEU A 90 -14.91 -3.95 7.87
N GLY A 91 -15.48 -2.85 8.36
CA GLY A 91 -16.92 -2.61 8.39
C GLY A 91 -17.52 -2.47 6.99
N ILE A 92 -16.85 -1.73 6.11
CA ILE A 92 -17.21 -1.65 4.68
C ILE A 92 -17.16 -3.04 4.05
N PHE A 93 -16.11 -3.82 4.32
CA PHE A 93 -15.98 -5.19 3.81
C PHE A 93 -17.04 -6.14 4.35
N GLY A 94 -17.34 -6.07 5.65
CA GLY A 94 -18.41 -6.84 6.29
C GLY A 94 -19.76 -6.50 5.68
N GLY A 95 -20.02 -5.20 5.44
CA GLY A 95 -21.22 -4.73 4.75
C GLY A 95 -21.32 -5.25 3.32
N PHE A 96 -20.22 -5.24 2.55
CA PHE A 96 -20.19 -5.81 1.20
C PHE A 96 -20.41 -7.32 1.20
N THR A 97 -19.77 -8.05 2.12
CA THR A 97 -19.94 -9.49 2.26
C THR A 97 -21.40 -9.84 2.63
N ALA A 98 -21.98 -9.11 3.58
CA ALA A 98 -23.39 -9.26 3.95
C ALA A 98 -24.34 -8.93 2.79
N TYR A 99 -24.05 -7.88 2.02
CA TYR A 99 -24.80 -7.52 0.81
C TYR A 99 -24.74 -8.64 -0.23
N TYR A 100 -23.56 -9.23 -0.45
CA TYR A 100 -23.35 -10.32 -1.39
C TYR A 100 -24.02 -11.63 -1.00
N LEU A 101 -24.02 -11.95 0.30
CA LEU A 101 -24.62 -13.18 0.82
C LEU A 101 -26.13 -13.07 1.07
N GLY A 102 -26.65 -11.87 1.38
CA GLY A 102 -28.02 -11.68 1.87
C GLY A 102 -29.06 -11.23 0.85
N ALA A 103 -28.94 -10.00 0.32
CA ALA A 103 -30.11 -9.28 -0.21
C ALA A 103 -30.28 -9.34 -1.74
N LYS A 104 -29.18 -9.21 -2.52
CA LYS A 104 -29.19 -9.32 -3.99
C LYS A 104 -27.84 -9.78 -4.48
N ARG A 105 -27.75 -11.03 -4.92
CA ARG A 105 -26.54 -11.56 -5.56
C ARG A 105 -26.27 -10.75 -6.82
N ASP A 106 -25.21 -9.95 -6.81
CA ASP A 106 -24.80 -9.18 -7.99
C ASP A 106 -24.45 -10.14 -9.13
N ARG A 107 -25.36 -10.29 -10.10
CA ARG A 107 -25.18 -11.14 -11.29
C ARG A 107 -24.04 -10.65 -12.18
N SER A 108 -23.65 -9.38 -12.07
CA SER A 108 -22.61 -8.80 -12.91
C SER A 108 -21.20 -8.99 -12.36
N GLY A 109 -21.07 -9.33 -11.06
CA GLY A 109 -19.80 -9.45 -10.36
C GLY A 109 -19.01 -8.13 -10.24
N LYS A 110 -19.56 -7.01 -10.70
CA LYS A 110 -18.89 -5.71 -10.72
C LYS A 110 -18.57 -5.21 -9.32
N VAL A 111 -19.46 -5.45 -8.35
CA VAL A 111 -19.23 -5.00 -6.97
C VAL A 111 -18.05 -5.76 -6.36
N ALA A 112 -17.97 -7.07 -6.56
CA ALA A 112 -16.91 -7.94 -6.03
C ALA A 112 -15.56 -7.57 -6.63
N VAL A 113 -15.52 -7.35 -7.94
CA VAL A 113 -14.30 -6.91 -8.63
C VAL A 113 -13.83 -5.55 -8.12
N ASN A 114 -14.74 -4.57 -7.93
CA ASN A 114 -14.38 -3.27 -7.37
C ASN A 114 -13.95 -3.35 -5.90
N THR A 115 -14.62 -4.17 -5.07
CA THR A 115 -14.23 -4.37 -3.67
C THR A 115 -12.85 -5.02 -3.58
N LEU A 116 -12.57 -6.04 -4.41
CA LEU A 116 -11.25 -6.66 -4.46
C LEU A 116 -10.18 -5.67 -4.91
N ALA A 117 -10.49 -4.83 -5.90
CA ALA A 117 -9.62 -3.77 -6.38
C ALA A 117 -9.26 -2.75 -5.29
N PHE A 118 -10.26 -2.31 -4.53
CA PHE A 118 -10.05 -1.47 -3.35
C PHE A 118 -9.09 -2.14 -2.35
N LEU A 119 -9.35 -3.40 -1.99
CA LEU A 119 -8.58 -4.12 -0.97
C LEU A 119 -7.12 -4.30 -1.39
N ILE A 120 -6.88 -4.69 -2.64
CA ILE A 120 -5.53 -4.86 -3.17
C ILE A 120 -4.78 -3.53 -3.14
N GLY A 121 -5.41 -2.45 -3.62
CA GLY A 121 -4.82 -1.11 -3.57
C GLY A 121 -4.50 -0.67 -2.14
N PHE A 122 -5.47 -0.83 -1.24
CA PHE A 122 -5.36 -0.48 0.17
C PHE A 122 -4.22 -1.22 0.85
N PHE A 123 -4.22 -2.56 0.85
CA PHE A 123 -3.22 -3.33 1.58
C PHE A 123 -1.82 -3.17 0.99
N ALA A 124 -1.69 -3.08 -0.34
CA ALA A 124 -0.38 -2.91 -0.95
C ALA A 124 0.27 -1.58 -0.53
N LEU A 125 -0.45 -0.47 -0.65
CA LEU A 125 0.10 0.84 -0.28
C LEU A 125 0.16 1.06 1.24
N TYR A 126 -0.70 0.40 2.02
CA TYR A 126 -0.60 0.39 3.47
C TYR A 126 0.72 -0.22 3.95
N ASN A 127 1.05 -1.44 3.49
CA ASN A 127 2.28 -2.11 3.90
C ASN A 127 3.53 -1.34 3.49
N VAL A 128 3.53 -0.82 2.25
CA VAL A 128 4.63 0.00 1.75
C VAL A 128 4.83 1.26 2.60
N SER A 129 3.74 1.96 2.94
CA SER A 129 3.81 3.18 3.73
C SER A 129 4.16 2.92 5.20
N ALA A 130 3.73 1.79 5.74
CA ALA A 130 4.10 1.35 7.08
C ALA A 130 5.61 1.05 7.18
N VAL A 131 6.17 0.34 6.19
CA VAL A 131 7.63 0.09 6.12
C VAL A 131 8.40 1.41 6.00
N TRP A 132 7.93 2.34 5.17
CA TRP A 132 8.59 3.63 5.02
C TRP A 132 8.56 4.46 6.30
N ARG A 133 7.41 4.51 6.98
CA ARG A 133 7.28 5.15 8.29
C ARG A 133 8.25 4.54 9.30
N GLN A 134 8.28 3.21 9.41
CA GLN A 134 9.18 2.51 10.31
C GLN A 134 10.66 2.84 10.01
N SER A 135 11.03 2.88 8.72
CA SER A 135 12.39 3.28 8.32
C SER A 135 12.74 4.71 8.78
N ASN A 136 11.81 5.65 8.64
CA ASN A 136 12.02 7.04 9.06
C ASN A 136 12.10 7.16 10.60
N GLU A 137 11.31 6.39 11.33
CA GLU A 137 11.35 6.31 12.79
C GLU A 137 12.68 5.75 13.29
N ASN A 138 13.14 4.64 12.70
CA ASN A 138 14.43 4.04 13.02
C ASN A 138 15.59 5.01 12.75
N TRP A 139 15.52 5.73 11.62
CA TRP A 139 16.50 6.78 11.28
C TRP A 139 16.51 7.91 12.31
N ALA A 140 15.33 8.45 12.65
CA ALA A 140 15.19 9.52 13.63
C ALA A 140 15.72 9.08 15.00
N PHE A 141 15.37 7.87 15.46
CA PHE A 141 15.88 7.28 16.68
C PHE A 141 17.41 7.22 16.71
N CYS A 142 18.04 6.63 15.68
CA CYS A 142 19.49 6.52 15.63
C CYS A 142 20.18 7.88 15.54
N ARG A 143 19.62 8.82 14.77
CA ARG A 143 20.16 10.19 14.71
C ARG A 143 20.10 10.85 16.08
N ASP A 144 18.96 10.78 16.76
CA ASP A 144 18.74 11.45 18.04
C ASP A 144 19.60 10.79 19.14
N LEU A 145 19.74 9.47 19.13
CA LEU A 145 20.63 8.73 20.03
C LEU A 145 22.09 9.19 19.90
N TYR A 146 22.58 9.38 18.67
CA TYR A 146 23.98 9.74 18.43
C TYR A 146 24.27 11.24 18.52
N SER A 147 23.26 12.09 18.35
CA SER A 147 23.37 13.56 18.42
C SER A 147 22.96 14.16 19.77
N SER A 148 22.23 13.43 20.61
CA SER A 148 21.75 13.98 21.89
C SER A 148 22.89 14.29 22.85
N ASN A 149 22.76 15.40 23.57
CA ASN A 149 23.63 15.78 24.69
C ASN A 149 23.01 15.41 26.05
N GLY A 150 21.99 14.56 26.06
CA GLY A 150 21.21 14.23 27.27
C GLY A 150 21.89 13.25 28.23
N PHE A 151 23.08 12.75 27.91
CA PHE A 151 23.84 11.85 28.78
C PHE A 151 24.67 12.66 29.77
N GLU A 152 24.56 12.35 31.07
CA GLU A 152 25.29 13.05 32.13
C GLU A 152 26.79 12.78 32.06
N THR A 153 27.17 11.59 31.57
CA THR A 153 28.58 11.17 31.44
C THR A 153 28.89 10.62 30.05
N GLN A 154 30.16 10.70 29.66
CA GLN A 154 30.64 10.11 28.41
C GLN A 154 30.58 8.58 28.44
N ALA A 155 30.79 7.96 29.61
CA ALA A 155 30.73 6.51 29.77
C ALA A 155 29.33 5.94 29.49
N GLU A 156 28.29 6.59 30.02
CA GLU A 156 26.89 6.23 29.76
C GLU A 156 26.54 6.35 28.26
N ARG A 157 27.02 7.42 27.62
CA ARG A 157 26.84 7.62 26.18
C ARG A 157 27.48 6.50 25.37
N ASP A 158 28.70 6.10 25.71
CA ASP A 158 29.45 5.07 24.98
C ASP A 158 28.85 3.68 25.21
N GLU A 159 28.35 3.40 26.42
CA GLU A 159 27.63 2.16 26.74
C GLU A 159 26.34 2.03 25.93
N VAL A 160 25.48 3.05 25.95
CA VAL A 160 24.20 3.04 25.21
C VAL A 160 24.46 2.98 23.70
N LYS A 161 25.43 3.74 23.18
CA LYS A 161 25.82 3.65 21.77
C LYS A 161 26.36 2.27 21.40
N GLY A 162 27.09 1.63 22.31
CA GLY A 162 27.60 0.26 22.17
C GLY A 162 26.47 -0.75 21.96
N TYR A 163 25.40 -0.69 22.76
CA TYR A 163 24.23 -1.57 22.63
C TYR A 163 23.53 -1.44 21.27
N TRP A 164 23.38 -0.21 20.77
CA TRP A 164 22.66 0.05 19.52
C TRP A 164 23.57 0.12 18.28
N LYS A 165 24.87 -0.17 18.43
CA LYS A 165 25.86 0.01 17.36
C LYS A 165 25.50 -0.76 16.09
N ASP A 166 25.24 -2.06 16.20
CA ASP A 166 24.98 -2.91 15.04
C ASP A 166 23.63 -2.58 14.38
N TYR A 167 22.63 -2.26 15.19
CA TYR A 167 21.32 -1.82 14.72
C TYR A 167 21.41 -0.50 13.94
N CYS A 168 22.01 0.53 14.55
CA CYS A 168 22.13 1.84 13.91
C CYS A 168 23.12 1.84 12.73
N ALA A 169 24.16 1.00 12.75
CA ALA A 169 25.04 0.83 11.60
C ALA A 169 24.30 0.33 10.35
N ALA A 170 23.38 -0.62 10.52
CA ALA A 170 22.53 -1.10 9.42
C ALA A 170 21.61 0.02 8.90
N VAL A 171 20.96 0.75 9.81
CA VAL A 171 20.09 1.90 9.47
C VAL A 171 20.88 2.99 8.73
N PHE A 172 22.09 3.32 9.20
CA PHE A 172 22.97 4.29 8.56
C PHE A 172 23.38 3.89 7.15
N LYS A 173 23.74 2.62 6.96
CA LYS A 173 24.09 2.05 5.64
C LYS A 173 22.93 2.12 4.66
N THR A 174 21.72 1.79 5.10
CA THR A 174 20.52 1.84 4.23
C THR A 174 20.18 3.25 3.82
N ALA A 175 20.29 4.24 4.71
CA ALA A 175 20.00 5.63 4.36
C ALA A 175 21.06 6.26 3.47
N THR A 176 22.35 5.92 3.65
CA THR A 176 23.42 6.40 2.76
C THR A 176 23.21 5.92 1.32
N GLN A 177 22.73 4.67 1.15
CA GLN A 177 22.39 4.12 -0.17
C GLN A 177 21.12 4.72 -0.78
N GLN A 178 20.25 5.35 0.00
CA GLN A 178 19.05 6.03 -0.49
C GLN A 178 19.29 7.51 -0.83
N GLY A 179 20.37 8.10 -0.30
CA GLY A 179 20.77 9.50 -0.52
C GLY A 179 21.82 9.75 -1.60
N SER A 180 22.38 8.69 -2.21
CA SER A 180 23.28 8.73 -3.38
C SER A 180 22.53 8.42 -4.67
#